data_AF-A0A497Z135-F1
#
_entry.id   AF-A0A497Z135-F1
#
_cell.length_a   1.000
_cell.length_b   1.000
_cell.length_c   1.000
_cell.angle_alpha   90.00
_cell.angle_beta   90.00
_cell.angle_gamma   90.00
#
_symmetry.space_group_name_H-M   'P 1'
#
loop_
_entity.id
_entity.type
_entity.pdbx_description
1 polymer ?
#
loop_
_entity_poly.entity_id
_entity_poly.type
_entity_poly.pdbx_seq_one_letter_code
_entity_poly.pdbx_strand_id
1 'polypeptide(L)'
;MVKSIFVALTVAAQIAITPVARADSSLGQAVELWLQGDDEQALPMLAELAAEGDVEARLLLGRIETSDLGPSPYRQSLGPKQSRKLFRQKDWSAFGQSWLTVEARAGNELAQTLLQAKHPNPNLDLIAKLNALGEHQATDYPTRIVALYGSASMRETLQANDQVMQALKPYLAYLSQTPEPRGDGLAALRHIQPDPVDASSDQALGMAGLLALGLGYGDISPDNPWRQSVENWLMSSEATHPIAQLCNQQCADDAPACAFAFLALTGGYFEVIRIDSPLETVIPQNEFLDSPRARLMVLRRAALARTETNLEWLSETEPAANLSACAIKLVNDERQAYE
;
A
#
# COMPACT_ATOMS: atom_id res chain seq x y z
N MET A 1 10.64 -67.10 -9.53
CA MET A 1 10.80 -66.15 -8.42
C MET A 1 10.41 -64.76 -8.92
N VAL A 2 9.17 -64.34 -8.70
CA VAL A 2 8.65 -63.02 -9.11
C VAL A 2 8.40 -62.25 -7.82
N LYS A 3 9.13 -61.16 -7.59
CA LYS A 3 8.93 -60.26 -6.44
C LYS A 3 7.89 -59.20 -6.82
N SER A 4 6.73 -59.27 -6.18
CA SER A 4 5.70 -58.23 -6.25
C SER A 4 6.12 -57.01 -5.42
N ILE A 5 6.12 -55.83 -6.04
CA ILE A 5 6.32 -54.54 -5.38
C ILE A 5 4.93 -53.95 -5.14
N PHE A 6 4.56 -53.78 -3.87
CA PHE A 6 3.38 -53.00 -3.47
C PHE A 6 3.77 -51.52 -3.45
N VAL A 7 3.16 -50.73 -4.33
CA VAL A 7 3.20 -49.26 -4.28
C VAL A 7 2.00 -48.81 -3.43
N ALA A 8 2.28 -48.27 -2.25
CA ALA A 8 1.27 -47.62 -1.41
C ALA A 8 0.97 -46.23 -1.98
N LEU A 9 -0.26 -46.02 -2.43
CA LEU A 9 -0.77 -44.76 -2.93
C LEU A 9 -1.27 -43.94 -1.73
N THR A 10 -0.47 -43.00 -1.24
CA THR A 10 -0.87 -42.08 -0.17
C THR A 10 -1.67 -40.93 -0.78
N VAL A 11 -3.00 -41.02 -0.69
CA VAL A 11 -3.90 -39.90 -1.03
C VAL A 11 -3.83 -38.89 0.12
N ALA A 12 -3.05 -37.82 -0.06
CA ALA A 12 -3.12 -36.66 0.81
C ALA A 12 -4.40 -35.88 0.48
N ALA A 13 -5.43 -36.02 1.32
CA ALA A 13 -6.59 -35.15 1.28
C ALA A 13 -6.16 -33.76 1.77
N GLN A 14 -5.91 -32.84 0.84
CA GLN A 14 -5.80 -31.42 1.16
C GLN A 14 -7.20 -30.92 1.50
N ILE A 15 -7.43 -30.65 2.78
CA ILE A 15 -8.59 -29.87 3.22
C ILE A 15 -8.30 -28.44 2.77
N ALA A 16 -8.89 -28.04 1.64
CA ALA A 16 -8.99 -26.64 1.29
C ALA A 16 -9.85 -25.95 2.35
N ILE A 17 -9.22 -25.15 3.21
CA ILE A 17 -9.92 -24.25 4.14
C ILE A 17 -10.53 -23.16 3.26
N THR A 18 -11.75 -23.37 2.79
CA THR A 18 -12.49 -22.35 2.04
C THR A 18 -12.91 -21.22 2.98
N PRO A 19 -12.78 -19.93 2.59
CA PRO A 19 -13.05 -18.76 3.42
C PRO A 19 -14.56 -18.47 3.61
N VAL A 20 -15.41 -19.50 3.67
CA VAL A 20 -16.87 -19.35 3.73
C VAL A 20 -17.34 -18.77 5.06
N ALA A 21 -16.59 -18.94 6.14
CA ALA A 21 -17.05 -18.54 7.48
C ALA A 21 -17.06 -17.02 7.75
N ARG A 22 -16.38 -16.20 6.93
CA ARG A 22 -16.28 -14.75 7.18
C ARG A 22 -17.53 -14.00 6.71
N ALA A 23 -18.05 -14.33 5.51
CA ALA A 23 -19.16 -13.64 4.86
C ALA A 23 -20.50 -13.74 5.62
N ASP A 24 -20.67 -14.74 6.48
CA ASP A 24 -21.91 -14.94 7.24
C ASP A 24 -22.06 -14.00 8.46
N SER A 25 -21.01 -13.24 8.80
CA SER A 25 -21.03 -12.26 9.90
C SER A 25 -21.31 -10.84 9.41
N SER A 26 -21.93 -10.00 10.26
CA SER A 26 -22.15 -8.58 9.94
C SER A 26 -20.85 -7.84 9.63
N LEU A 27 -19.77 -8.14 10.36
CA LEU A 27 -18.45 -7.59 10.08
C LEU A 27 -17.92 -8.05 8.72
N GLY A 28 -18.07 -9.34 8.39
CA GLY A 28 -17.66 -9.88 7.10
C GLY A 28 -18.38 -9.24 5.92
N GLN A 29 -19.69 -9.03 6.02
CA GLN A 29 -20.47 -8.32 5.01
C GLN A 29 -19.98 -6.87 4.82
N ALA A 30 -19.70 -6.17 5.93
CA ALA A 30 -19.17 -4.82 5.87
C ALA A 30 -17.76 -4.75 5.26
N VAL A 31 -16.90 -5.72 5.57
CA VAL A 31 -15.57 -5.86 4.97
C VAL A 31 -15.68 -6.17 3.47
N GLU A 32 -16.55 -7.09 3.07
CA GLU A 32 -16.76 -7.44 1.66
C GLU A 32 -17.22 -6.21 0.87
N LEU A 33 -18.22 -5.48 1.35
CA LEU A 33 -18.68 -4.25 0.70
C LEU A 33 -17.56 -3.20 0.62
N TRP A 34 -16.73 -3.06 1.64
CA TRP A 34 -15.58 -2.15 1.61
C TRP A 34 -14.53 -2.58 0.57
N LEU A 35 -14.23 -3.88 0.49
CA LEU A 35 -13.33 -4.45 -0.52
C LEU A 35 -13.86 -4.32 -1.95
N GLN A 36 -15.17 -4.25 -2.14
CA GLN A 36 -15.80 -3.92 -3.42
C GLN A 36 -15.78 -2.41 -3.74
N GLY A 37 -15.33 -1.57 -2.80
CA GLY A 37 -15.26 -0.11 -2.96
C GLY A 37 -16.55 0.62 -2.57
N ASP A 38 -17.53 -0.06 -2.01
CA ASP A 38 -18.81 0.52 -1.58
C ASP A 38 -18.71 1.16 -0.19
N ASP A 39 -18.05 2.33 -0.14
CA ASP A 39 -17.89 3.07 1.11
C ASP A 39 -19.22 3.60 1.66
N GLU A 40 -20.23 3.82 0.80
CA GLU A 40 -21.54 4.34 1.20
C GLU A 40 -22.30 3.34 2.07
N GLN A 41 -22.23 2.05 1.74
CA GLN A 41 -22.83 1.00 2.56
C GLN A 41 -21.87 0.48 3.65
N ALA A 42 -20.60 0.28 3.31
CA ALA A 42 -19.65 -0.36 4.21
C ALA A 42 -19.33 0.46 5.46
N LEU A 43 -19.05 1.76 5.30
CA LEU A 43 -18.59 2.59 6.41
C LEU A 43 -19.68 2.80 7.48
N PRO A 44 -20.96 3.04 7.13
CA PRO A 44 -22.04 3.06 8.13
C PRO A 44 -22.20 1.76 8.90
N MET A 45 -22.11 0.59 8.24
CA MET A 45 -22.21 -0.70 8.93
C MET A 45 -21.03 -0.92 9.87
N LEU A 46 -19.79 -0.63 9.43
CA LEU A 46 -18.61 -0.69 10.31
C LEU A 46 -18.76 0.25 11.51
N ALA A 47 -19.31 1.45 11.30
CA ALA A 47 -19.53 2.41 12.37
C ALA A 47 -20.61 1.94 13.36
N GLU A 48 -21.66 1.28 12.90
CA GLU A 48 -22.69 0.68 13.75
C GLU A 48 -22.10 -0.45 14.61
N LEU A 49 -21.39 -1.40 14.00
CA LEU A 49 -20.69 -2.47 14.71
C LEU A 49 -19.69 -1.92 15.75
N ALA A 50 -18.91 -0.90 15.36
CA ALA A 50 -17.99 -0.23 16.26
C ALA A 50 -18.71 0.43 17.45
N ALA A 51 -19.87 1.03 17.22
CA ALA A 51 -20.69 1.62 18.28
C ALA A 51 -21.28 0.55 19.22
N GLU A 52 -21.63 -0.62 18.70
CA GLU A 52 -22.15 -1.76 19.46
C GLU A 52 -21.10 -2.51 20.29
N GLY A 53 -19.82 -2.27 20.04
CA GLY A 53 -18.73 -2.85 20.83
C GLY A 53 -17.83 -3.82 20.07
N ASP A 54 -18.02 -3.97 18.75
CA ASP A 54 -17.16 -4.81 17.94
C ASP A 54 -15.73 -4.23 17.86
N VAL A 55 -14.78 -4.96 18.43
CA VAL A 55 -13.37 -4.54 18.55
C VAL A 55 -12.70 -4.51 17.17
N GLU A 56 -12.95 -5.49 16.31
CA GLU A 56 -12.35 -5.57 14.99
C GLU A 56 -12.88 -4.45 14.08
N ALA A 57 -14.18 -4.13 14.15
CA ALA A 57 -14.76 -3.00 13.44
C ALA A 57 -14.12 -1.67 13.88
N ARG A 58 -13.88 -1.47 15.18
CA ARG A 58 -13.18 -0.28 15.71
C ARG A 58 -11.76 -0.17 15.22
N LEU A 59 -11.00 -1.26 15.26
CA LEU A 59 -9.63 -1.30 14.76
C LEU A 59 -9.60 -0.98 13.26
N LEU A 60 -10.42 -1.67 12.47
CA LEU A 60 -10.48 -1.52 11.03
C LEU A 60 -10.86 -0.09 10.64
N LEU A 61 -11.93 0.46 11.23
CA LEU A 61 -12.41 1.79 10.91
C LEU A 61 -11.40 2.89 11.33
N GLY A 62 -10.72 2.70 12.46
CA GLY A 62 -9.62 3.57 12.88
C GLY A 62 -8.39 3.52 11.96
N ARG A 63 -8.17 2.38 11.28
CA ARG A 63 -7.11 2.23 10.29
C ARG A 63 -7.50 2.82 8.94
N ILE A 64 -8.68 2.48 8.40
CA ILE A 64 -9.25 3.06 7.17
C ILE A 64 -9.19 4.58 7.18
N GLU A 65 -9.49 5.21 8.32
CA GLU A 65 -9.41 6.66 8.44
C GLU A 65 -8.04 7.23 8.05
N THR A 66 -6.95 6.51 8.36
CA THR A 66 -5.57 7.00 8.26
C THR A 66 -4.70 6.33 7.20
N SER A 67 -5.11 5.19 6.64
CA SER A 67 -4.34 4.45 5.63
C SER A 67 -4.96 4.45 4.24
N ASP A 68 -6.18 4.95 4.09
CA ASP A 68 -6.85 5.02 2.80
C ASP A 68 -6.21 6.09 1.90
N LEU A 69 -5.64 5.66 0.78
CA LEU A 69 -4.81 6.46 -0.13
C LEU A 69 -5.68 7.31 -1.07
N GLY A 70 -6.37 8.28 -0.48
CA GLY A 70 -7.33 9.14 -1.15
C GLY A 70 -8.75 8.83 -0.70
N PRO A 71 -9.47 9.78 -0.07
CA PRO A 71 -10.84 9.54 0.36
C PRO A 71 -11.74 9.29 -0.85
N SER A 72 -12.68 8.36 -0.74
CA SER A 72 -13.72 8.16 -1.77
C SER A 72 -14.60 9.40 -1.96
N PRO A 73 -15.34 9.50 -3.08
CA PRO A 73 -16.38 10.51 -3.26
C PRO A 73 -17.37 10.56 -2.10
N TYR A 74 -17.85 9.40 -1.62
CA TYR A 74 -18.71 9.32 -0.44
C TYR A 74 -18.06 9.97 0.78
N ARG A 75 -16.81 9.63 1.10
CA ARG A 75 -16.11 10.23 2.25
C ARG A 75 -15.92 11.74 2.09
N GLN A 76 -15.64 12.22 0.88
CA GLN A 76 -15.51 13.65 0.61
C GLN A 76 -16.84 14.40 0.72
N SER A 77 -17.96 13.77 0.40
CA SER A 77 -19.28 14.38 0.49
C SER A 77 -19.81 14.53 1.93
N LEU A 78 -19.17 13.89 2.92
CA LEU A 78 -19.60 13.94 4.31
C LEU A 78 -19.29 15.28 4.98
N GLY A 79 -20.32 15.89 5.58
CA GLY A 79 -20.11 17.02 6.48
C GLY A 79 -19.40 16.59 7.79
N PRO A 80 -18.82 17.53 8.56
CA PRO A 80 -18.08 17.21 9.79
C PRO A 80 -18.86 16.42 10.85
N LYS A 81 -20.19 16.51 10.87
CA LYS A 81 -21.04 15.71 11.78
C LYS A 81 -21.16 14.26 11.32
N GLN A 82 -21.33 14.04 10.02
CA GLN A 82 -21.45 12.69 9.45
C GLN A 82 -20.11 11.95 9.51
N SER A 83 -19.01 12.61 9.13
CA SER A 83 -17.66 12.05 9.25
C SER A 83 -17.34 11.63 10.70
N ARG A 84 -17.66 12.48 11.70
CA ARG A 84 -17.51 12.10 13.11
C ARG A 84 -18.39 10.93 13.53
N LYS A 85 -19.62 10.81 13.01
CA LYS A 85 -20.49 9.67 13.31
C LYS A 85 -19.86 8.36 12.86
N LEU A 86 -19.07 8.36 11.78
CA LEU A 86 -18.36 7.18 11.31
C LEU A 86 -17.10 6.90 12.15
N PHE A 87 -16.18 7.86 12.21
CA PHE A 87 -14.80 7.58 12.66
C PHE A 87 -14.51 7.91 14.14
N ARG A 88 -15.52 8.31 14.91
CA ARG A 88 -15.32 8.74 16.31
C ARG A 88 -16.29 8.06 17.26
N GLN A 89 -15.77 7.67 18.41
CA GLN A 89 -16.60 7.42 19.57
C GLN A 89 -17.20 8.74 20.04
N LYS A 90 -18.52 8.75 20.22
CA LYS A 90 -19.23 9.87 20.83
C LYS A 90 -18.88 9.94 22.32
N ASP A 91 -18.13 10.96 22.69
CA ASP A 91 -17.85 11.31 24.09
C ASP A 91 -18.17 12.79 24.36
N TRP A 92 -17.78 13.30 25.53
CA TRP A 92 -17.99 14.69 25.93
C TRP A 92 -16.99 15.66 25.28
N SER A 93 -16.02 15.18 24.50
CA SER A 93 -15.03 16.02 23.83
C SER A 93 -15.60 16.61 22.53
N ALA A 94 -15.12 17.79 22.16
CA ALA A 94 -15.58 18.48 20.95
C ALA A 94 -15.26 17.71 19.65
N PHE A 95 -14.27 16.81 19.68
CA PHE A 95 -13.75 16.10 18.51
C PHE A 95 -14.08 14.60 18.49
N GLY A 96 -14.46 14.02 19.63
CA GLY A 96 -14.56 12.57 19.81
C GLY A 96 -13.19 11.89 19.83
N GLN A 97 -13.14 10.64 20.26
CA GLN A 97 -11.92 9.83 20.23
C GLN A 97 -11.91 8.94 18.98
N SER A 98 -10.75 8.79 18.34
CA SER A 98 -10.59 7.81 17.27
C SER A 98 -10.82 6.40 17.84
N TRP A 99 -11.45 5.52 17.05
CA TRP A 99 -11.70 4.14 17.49
C TRP A 99 -10.42 3.39 17.90
N LEU A 100 -9.30 3.66 17.22
CA LEU A 100 -8.00 3.10 17.57
C LEU A 100 -7.52 3.57 18.97
N THR A 101 -7.79 4.83 19.34
CA THR A 101 -7.48 5.35 20.68
C THR A 101 -8.37 4.73 21.77
N VAL A 102 -9.64 4.47 21.45
CA VAL A 102 -10.57 3.82 22.38
C VAL A 102 -10.05 2.43 22.76
N GLU A 103 -9.73 1.61 21.76
CA GLU A 103 -9.22 0.25 21.99
C GLU A 103 -7.86 0.24 22.70
N ALA A 104 -6.95 1.15 22.33
CA ALA A 104 -5.66 1.23 23.00
C ALA A 104 -5.78 1.55 24.50
N ARG A 105 -6.72 2.44 24.87
CA ARG A 105 -7.01 2.77 26.29
C ARG A 105 -7.71 1.64 27.03
N ALA A 106 -8.49 0.82 26.31
CA ALA A 106 -9.10 -0.38 26.85
C ALA A 106 -8.09 -1.53 27.06
N GLY A 107 -6.83 -1.36 26.66
CA GLY A 107 -5.76 -2.34 26.84
C GLY A 107 -5.58 -3.28 25.64
N ASN A 108 -6.19 -2.99 24.49
CA ASN A 108 -5.96 -3.77 23.27
C ASN A 108 -4.51 -3.55 22.79
N GLU A 109 -3.71 -4.62 22.82
CA GLU A 109 -2.29 -4.58 22.50
C GLU A 109 -2.02 -4.19 21.04
N LEU A 110 -2.84 -4.68 20.11
CA LEU A 110 -2.73 -4.33 18.70
C LEU A 110 -3.00 -2.84 18.47
N ALA A 111 -4.06 -2.29 19.08
CA ALA A 111 -4.36 -0.87 19.01
C ALA A 111 -3.23 0.01 19.55
N GLN A 112 -2.64 -0.37 20.69
CA GLN A 112 -1.50 0.35 21.28
C GLN A 112 -0.29 0.35 20.34
N THR A 113 0.00 -0.81 19.74
CA THR A 113 1.14 -0.99 18.84
C THR A 113 0.94 -0.20 17.55
N LEU A 114 -0.26 -0.23 16.96
CA LEU A 114 -0.63 0.55 15.78
C LEU A 114 -0.60 2.06 16.01
N LEU A 115 -0.93 2.55 17.22
CA LEU A 115 -0.75 3.96 17.57
C LEU A 115 0.72 4.32 17.71
N GLN A 116 1.50 3.47 18.38
CA GLN A 116 2.93 3.70 18.56
C GLN A 116 3.66 3.77 17.22
N ALA A 117 3.25 2.95 16.25
CA ALA A 117 3.76 2.93 14.88
C ALA A 117 3.62 4.27 14.15
N LYS A 118 2.78 5.20 14.61
CA LYS A 118 2.64 6.54 14.00
C LYS A 118 3.72 7.52 14.46
N HIS A 119 4.49 7.19 15.50
CA HIS A 119 5.52 8.10 16.03
C HIS A 119 6.83 8.00 15.26
N PRO A 120 7.53 9.13 15.02
CA PRO A 120 8.79 9.16 14.27
C PRO A 120 10.00 8.76 15.14
N ASN A 121 9.86 7.73 15.98
CA ASN A 121 10.92 7.24 16.86
C ASN A 121 11.42 5.87 16.39
N PRO A 122 12.72 5.73 16.05
CA PRO A 122 13.30 4.43 15.69
C PRO A 122 13.07 3.39 16.79
N ASN A 123 12.45 2.26 16.46
CA ASN A 123 12.14 1.21 17.43
C ASN A 123 12.07 -0.18 16.76
N LEU A 124 13.09 -1.01 16.98
CA LEU A 124 13.15 -2.37 16.43
C LEU A 124 12.13 -3.31 17.09
N ASP A 125 11.92 -3.16 18.40
CA ASP A 125 10.97 -3.99 19.15
C ASP A 125 9.54 -3.75 18.67
N LEU A 126 9.21 -2.52 18.26
CA LEU A 126 7.92 -2.18 17.66
C LEU A 126 7.68 -2.92 16.33
N ILE A 127 8.69 -2.98 15.47
CA ILE A 127 8.62 -3.72 14.19
C ILE A 127 8.43 -5.21 14.46
N ALA A 128 9.22 -5.78 15.37
CA ALA A 128 9.09 -7.18 15.76
C ALA A 128 7.70 -7.48 16.37
N LYS A 129 7.16 -6.55 17.16
CA LYS A 129 5.85 -6.67 17.79
C LYS A 129 4.70 -6.63 16.78
N LEU A 130 4.75 -5.72 15.79
CA LEU A 130 3.77 -5.67 14.70
C LEU A 130 3.77 -6.99 13.91
N ASN A 131 4.95 -7.48 13.54
CA ASN A 131 5.09 -8.79 12.89
C ASN A 131 4.52 -9.93 13.74
N ALA A 132 4.76 -9.94 15.05
CA ALA A 132 4.24 -10.97 15.96
C ALA A 132 2.71 -10.90 16.11
N LEU A 133 2.11 -9.73 15.92
CA LEU A 133 0.66 -9.52 15.91
C LEU A 133 0.03 -9.77 14.53
N GLY A 134 0.82 -10.15 13.52
CA GLY A 134 0.33 -10.42 12.16
C GLY A 134 0.11 -9.18 11.28
N GLU A 135 0.62 -8.01 11.69
CA GLU A 135 0.52 -6.75 10.94
C GLU A 135 1.86 -6.42 10.27
N HIS A 136 2.20 -7.16 9.23
CA HIS A 136 3.43 -7.01 8.45
C HIS A 136 3.48 -5.68 7.68
N GLN A 137 2.42 -5.27 6.99
CA GLN A 137 2.36 -4.01 6.24
C GLN A 137 2.47 -2.79 7.17
N ALA A 138 1.93 -2.91 8.40
CA ALA A 138 2.05 -1.83 9.38
C ALA A 138 3.50 -1.55 9.80
N THR A 139 4.46 -2.41 9.44
CA THR A 139 5.90 -2.19 9.66
C THR A 139 6.55 -1.20 8.70
N ASP A 140 5.90 -0.80 7.59
CA ASP A 140 6.48 0.14 6.60
C ASP A 140 7.01 1.41 7.26
N TYR A 141 6.11 2.16 7.91
CA TYR A 141 6.50 3.45 8.47
C TYR A 141 7.56 3.32 9.58
N PRO A 142 7.42 2.44 10.60
CA PRO A 142 8.49 2.21 11.58
C PRO A 142 9.83 1.80 10.95
N THR A 143 9.82 0.95 9.92
CA THR A 143 11.04 0.54 9.20
C THR A 143 11.71 1.74 8.53
N ARG A 144 10.93 2.62 7.89
CA ARG A 144 11.44 3.86 7.29
C ARG A 144 12.00 4.82 8.33
N ILE A 145 11.36 4.94 9.49
CA ILE A 145 11.86 5.75 10.60
C ILE A 145 13.22 5.22 11.09
N VAL A 146 13.40 3.89 11.16
CA VAL A 146 14.71 3.31 11.46
C VAL A 146 15.72 3.58 10.34
N ALA A 147 15.31 3.50 9.08
CA ALA A 147 16.17 3.83 7.94
C ALA A 147 16.69 5.28 8.05
N LEU A 148 15.78 6.24 8.26
CA LEU A 148 16.07 7.69 8.31
C LEU A 148 16.80 8.15 9.56
N TYR A 149 16.37 7.68 10.73
CA TYR A 149 16.78 8.24 12.01
C TYR A 149 17.44 7.23 12.95
N GLY A 150 17.47 5.95 12.59
CA GLY A 150 18.13 4.91 13.35
C GLY A 150 19.66 4.98 13.30
N SER A 151 20.31 4.18 14.15
CA SER A 151 21.78 3.99 14.05
C SER A 151 22.12 3.02 12.91
N ALA A 152 23.40 3.00 12.51
CA ALA A 152 23.89 2.04 11.51
C ALA A 152 23.60 0.59 11.93
N SER A 153 23.84 0.27 13.21
CA SER A 153 23.56 -1.07 13.77
C SER A 153 22.07 -1.43 13.71
N MET A 154 21.16 -0.47 13.89
CA MET A 154 19.72 -0.75 13.74
C MET A 154 19.36 -1.10 12.29
N ARG A 155 19.92 -0.37 11.31
CA ARG A 155 19.70 -0.65 9.89
C ARG A 155 20.28 -1.99 9.48
N GLU A 156 21.51 -2.32 9.91
CA GLU A 156 22.13 -3.63 9.70
C GLU A 156 21.27 -4.76 10.28
N THR A 157 20.73 -4.56 11.48
CA THR A 157 19.84 -5.53 12.14
C THR A 157 18.58 -5.78 11.31
N LEU A 158 17.91 -4.72 10.83
CA LEU A 158 16.72 -4.89 9.98
C LEU A 158 17.06 -5.48 8.61
N GLN A 159 18.19 -5.11 8.02
CA GLN A 159 18.61 -5.62 6.72
C GLN A 159 18.91 -7.13 6.75
N ALA A 160 19.39 -7.63 7.89
CA ALA A 160 19.61 -9.06 8.15
C ALA A 160 18.35 -9.80 8.62
N ASN A 161 17.23 -9.12 8.86
CA ASN A 161 16.01 -9.73 9.36
C ASN A 161 15.09 -10.17 8.21
N ASP A 162 14.83 -11.47 8.11
CA ASP A 162 13.96 -12.05 7.08
C ASP A 162 12.47 -11.71 7.25
N GLN A 163 12.07 -11.18 8.41
CA GLN A 163 10.72 -10.70 8.68
C GLN A 163 10.48 -9.26 8.21
N VAL A 164 11.50 -8.56 7.73
CA VAL A 164 11.30 -7.25 7.07
C VAL A 164 10.80 -7.49 5.65
N MET A 165 9.75 -6.77 5.27
CA MET A 165 9.21 -6.83 3.91
C MET A 165 10.32 -6.56 2.88
N GLN A 166 10.45 -7.43 1.88
CA GLN A 166 11.53 -7.32 0.90
C GLN A 166 11.51 -5.99 0.15
N ALA A 167 10.31 -5.46 -0.13
CA ALA A 167 10.11 -4.17 -0.78
C ALA A 167 10.66 -2.98 0.03
N LEU A 168 10.90 -3.13 1.33
CA LEU A 168 11.46 -2.10 2.22
C LEU A 168 12.99 -2.20 2.37
N LYS A 169 13.62 -3.31 1.95
CA LYS A 169 15.09 -3.43 2.01
C LYS A 169 15.84 -2.33 1.23
N PRO A 170 15.35 -1.81 0.10
CA PRO A 170 15.95 -0.65 -0.56
C PRO A 170 16.08 0.58 0.34
N TYR A 171 15.06 0.85 1.17
CA TYR A 171 15.11 1.97 2.12
C TYR A 171 16.27 1.83 3.11
N LEU A 172 16.45 0.62 3.64
CA LEU A 172 17.48 0.32 4.62
C LEU A 172 18.87 0.37 3.97
N ALA A 173 19.01 -0.17 2.75
CA ALA A 173 20.28 -0.20 2.02
C ALA A 173 20.83 1.20 1.72
N TYR A 174 19.98 2.11 1.21
CA TYR A 174 20.42 3.47 0.83
C TYR A 174 21.04 4.25 2.00
N LEU A 175 20.43 4.17 3.18
CA LEU A 175 20.84 4.96 4.35
C LEU A 175 21.88 4.27 5.24
N SER A 176 22.28 3.05 4.86
CA SER A 176 23.33 2.29 5.57
C SER A 176 24.74 2.59 5.07
N GLN A 177 24.89 3.23 3.91
CA GLN A 177 26.18 3.50 3.27
C GLN A 177 26.47 5.00 3.16
N THR A 178 27.59 5.35 2.52
CA THR A 178 27.90 6.73 2.14
C THR A 178 26.77 7.32 1.30
N PRO A 179 26.29 8.54 1.59
CA PRO A 179 25.22 9.16 0.82
C PRO A 179 25.56 9.22 -0.68
N GLU A 180 24.71 8.63 -1.52
CA GLU A 180 24.75 8.75 -2.99
C GLU A 180 23.70 9.76 -3.49
N PRO A 181 23.97 10.49 -4.58
CA PRO A 181 22.95 11.29 -5.26
C PRO A 181 21.76 10.42 -5.68
N ARG A 182 20.52 10.84 -5.34
CA ARG A 182 19.29 10.06 -5.63
C ARG A 182 19.37 8.61 -5.13
N GLY A 183 20.10 8.37 -4.05
CA GLY A 183 20.44 7.01 -3.67
C GLY A 183 19.24 6.17 -3.19
N ASP A 184 18.14 6.80 -2.77
CA ASP A 184 16.87 6.11 -2.51
C ASP A 184 16.28 5.51 -3.78
N GLY A 185 16.25 6.29 -4.87
CA GLY A 185 15.88 5.83 -6.20
C GLY A 185 16.85 4.80 -6.80
N LEU A 186 18.16 4.97 -6.59
CA LEU A 186 19.15 3.99 -7.03
C LEU A 186 19.02 2.67 -6.26
N ALA A 187 18.73 2.72 -4.96
CA ALA A 187 18.48 1.52 -4.18
C ALA A 187 17.21 0.79 -4.66
N ALA A 188 16.14 1.53 -4.98
CA ALA A 188 14.94 0.96 -5.60
C ALA A 188 15.28 0.31 -6.97
N LEU A 189 16.03 1.00 -7.82
CA LEU A 189 16.43 0.47 -9.13
C LEU A 189 17.28 -0.81 -8.99
N ARG A 190 18.28 -0.83 -8.10
CA ARG A 190 19.10 -2.02 -7.80
C ARG A 190 18.29 -3.20 -7.25
N HIS A 191 17.12 -2.95 -6.66
CA HIS A 191 16.22 -3.99 -6.16
C HIS A 191 15.30 -4.53 -7.25
N ILE A 192 14.82 -3.66 -8.14
CA ILE A 192 13.92 -3.98 -9.24
C ILE A 192 14.58 -4.89 -10.28
N GLN A 193 15.87 -4.67 -10.55
CA GLN A 193 16.56 -5.32 -11.65
C GLN A 193 17.86 -6.01 -11.21
N PRO A 194 18.28 -7.09 -11.91
CA PRO A 194 19.42 -7.92 -11.50
C PRO A 194 20.78 -7.41 -11.97
N ASP A 195 20.82 -6.53 -12.97
CA ASP A 195 22.06 -6.03 -13.57
C ASP A 195 22.72 -4.97 -12.67
N PRO A 196 24.05 -4.79 -12.78
CA PRO A 196 24.73 -3.71 -12.07
C PRO A 196 24.24 -2.32 -12.53
N VAL A 197 23.84 -1.48 -11.57
CA VAL A 197 23.48 -0.08 -11.83
C VAL A 197 24.70 0.82 -11.64
N ASP A 198 25.16 1.44 -12.71
CA ASP A 198 26.18 2.49 -12.65
C ASP A 198 25.58 3.79 -12.09
N ALA A 199 25.95 4.13 -10.85
CA ALA A 199 25.48 5.33 -10.15
C ALA A 199 26.00 6.65 -10.77
N SER A 200 26.94 6.59 -11.72
CA SER A 200 27.43 7.74 -12.48
C SER A 200 26.71 7.95 -13.82
N SER A 201 25.85 7.02 -14.23
CA SER A 201 25.10 7.12 -15.49
C SER A 201 23.92 8.10 -15.36
N ASP A 202 23.85 9.08 -16.26
CA ASP A 202 22.72 10.04 -16.32
C ASP A 202 21.38 9.33 -16.53
N GLN A 203 21.34 8.23 -17.29
CA GLN A 203 20.12 7.45 -17.51
C GLN A 203 19.70 6.71 -16.24
N ALA A 204 20.65 6.19 -15.46
CA ALA A 204 20.37 5.54 -14.18
C ALA A 204 19.90 6.56 -13.15
N LEU A 205 20.57 7.71 -13.05
CA LEU A 205 20.17 8.81 -12.16
C LEU A 205 18.81 9.39 -12.56
N GLY A 206 18.53 9.47 -13.86
CA GLY A 206 17.22 9.85 -14.42
C GLY A 206 16.11 8.92 -13.92
N MET A 207 16.25 7.61 -14.12
CA MET A 207 15.28 6.62 -13.64
C MET A 207 15.18 6.62 -12.10
N ALA A 208 16.32 6.74 -11.39
CA ALA A 208 16.33 6.84 -9.94
C ALA A 208 15.52 8.05 -9.43
N GLY A 209 15.60 9.20 -10.09
CA GLY A 209 14.79 10.36 -9.71
C GLY A 209 13.28 10.11 -9.85
N LEU A 210 12.87 9.39 -10.90
CA LEU A 210 11.49 8.99 -11.09
C LEU A 210 11.04 8.00 -10.00
N LEU A 211 11.88 7.02 -9.68
CA LEU A 211 11.59 6.04 -8.62
C LEU A 211 11.54 6.69 -7.22
N ALA A 212 12.32 7.75 -6.99
CA ALA A 212 12.36 8.44 -5.71
C ALA A 212 11.13 9.33 -5.47
N LEU A 213 10.72 10.11 -6.49
CA LEU A 213 9.78 11.22 -6.30
C LEU A 213 8.64 11.28 -7.35
N GLY A 214 8.65 10.41 -8.35
CA GLY A 214 7.64 10.39 -9.41
C GLY A 214 7.86 11.44 -10.50
N LEU A 215 6.75 11.81 -11.15
CA LEU A 215 6.75 12.67 -12.33
C LEU A 215 7.37 14.05 -12.03
N GLY A 216 8.22 14.54 -12.93
CA GLY A 216 8.94 15.82 -12.80
C GLY A 216 10.34 15.71 -12.21
N TYR A 217 10.72 14.55 -11.66
CA TYR A 217 11.99 14.36 -10.95
C TYR A 217 13.01 13.47 -11.67
N GLY A 218 12.59 12.78 -12.73
CA GLY A 218 13.38 11.79 -13.42
C GLY A 218 13.17 11.74 -14.92
N ASP A 219 13.78 10.72 -15.51
CA ASP A 219 13.69 10.43 -16.93
C ASP A 219 12.53 9.46 -17.19
N ILE A 220 11.52 9.95 -17.92
CA ILE A 220 10.34 9.19 -18.34
C ILE A 220 10.42 8.71 -19.80
N SER A 221 11.57 8.95 -20.46
CA SER A 221 11.75 8.61 -21.87
C SER A 221 11.52 7.12 -22.12
N PRO A 222 10.82 6.75 -23.22
CA PRO A 222 10.73 5.35 -23.64
C PRO A 222 12.10 4.73 -23.94
N ASP A 223 13.10 5.55 -24.28
CA ASP A 223 14.45 5.11 -24.63
C ASP A 223 15.36 4.93 -23.40
N ASN A 224 14.87 5.18 -22.18
CA ASN A 224 15.67 4.91 -20.98
C ASN A 224 15.85 3.39 -20.81
N PRO A 225 17.10 2.88 -20.77
CA PRO A 225 17.36 1.43 -20.77
C PRO A 225 16.79 0.70 -19.55
N TRP A 226 16.51 1.41 -18.46
CA TRP A 226 15.96 0.85 -17.24
C TRP A 226 14.44 0.74 -17.26
N ARG A 227 13.76 1.42 -18.20
CA ARG A 227 12.30 1.51 -18.24
C ARG A 227 11.64 0.13 -18.33
N GLN A 228 12.11 -0.73 -19.23
CA GLN A 228 11.54 -2.07 -19.41
C GLN A 228 11.63 -2.90 -18.12
N SER A 229 12.72 -2.81 -17.37
CA SER A 229 12.87 -3.54 -16.11
C SER A 229 11.89 -3.04 -15.04
N VAL A 230 11.66 -1.72 -14.98
CA VAL A 230 10.68 -1.12 -14.08
C VAL A 230 9.26 -1.51 -14.48
N GLU A 231 8.92 -1.44 -15.77
CA GLU A 231 7.63 -1.90 -16.30
C GLU A 231 7.39 -3.38 -15.99
N ASN A 232 8.38 -4.24 -16.22
CA ASN A 232 8.27 -5.66 -15.91
C ASN A 232 8.02 -5.90 -14.42
N TRP A 233 8.76 -5.21 -13.54
CA TRP A 233 8.55 -5.31 -12.10
C TRP A 233 7.17 -4.84 -11.67
N LEU A 234 6.70 -3.70 -12.19
CA LEU A 234 5.36 -3.18 -11.91
C LEU A 234 4.27 -4.21 -12.28
N MET A 235 4.47 -4.94 -13.38
CA MET A 235 3.52 -5.93 -13.87
C MET A 235 3.62 -7.29 -13.16
N SER A 236 4.71 -7.60 -12.46
CA SER A 236 4.95 -8.93 -11.88
C SER A 236 5.10 -8.97 -10.35
N SER A 237 5.39 -7.84 -9.69
CA SER A 237 5.61 -7.81 -8.24
C SER A 237 4.30 -7.89 -7.48
N GLU A 238 4.31 -8.61 -6.35
CA GLU A 238 3.17 -8.66 -5.42
C GLU A 238 2.82 -7.27 -4.88
N ALA A 239 3.83 -6.46 -4.54
CA ALA A 239 3.63 -5.12 -3.98
C ALA A 239 2.95 -4.14 -4.95
N THR A 240 2.99 -4.42 -6.26
CA THR A 240 2.39 -3.59 -7.30
C THR A 240 1.21 -4.30 -7.98
N HIS A 241 0.76 -5.42 -7.43
CA HIS A 241 -0.30 -6.24 -7.99
C HIS A 241 -1.57 -5.44 -8.35
N PRO A 242 -2.06 -4.49 -7.53
CA PRO A 242 -3.26 -3.72 -7.86
C PRO A 242 -3.07 -2.84 -9.11
N ILE A 243 -1.86 -2.32 -9.34
CA ILE A 243 -1.52 -1.53 -10.54
C ILE A 243 -1.57 -2.45 -11.77
N ALA A 244 -0.92 -3.61 -11.69
CA ALA A 244 -0.88 -4.58 -12.77
C ALA A 244 -2.29 -5.06 -13.15
N GLN A 245 -3.13 -5.40 -12.16
CA GLN A 245 -4.51 -5.83 -12.40
C GLN A 245 -5.33 -4.72 -13.06
N LEU A 246 -5.25 -3.49 -12.56
CA LEU A 246 -5.95 -2.34 -13.11
C LEU A 246 -5.59 -2.13 -14.59
N CYS A 247 -4.29 -2.09 -14.89
CA CYS A 247 -3.81 -1.84 -16.25
C CYS A 247 -4.10 -3.00 -17.21
N ASN A 248 -3.96 -4.25 -16.77
CA ASN A 248 -4.32 -5.42 -17.60
C ASN A 248 -5.82 -5.44 -17.95
N GLN A 249 -6.68 -5.04 -17.01
CA GLN A 249 -8.13 -5.02 -17.22
C GLN A 249 -8.58 -3.88 -18.15
N GLN A 250 -7.93 -2.72 -18.07
CA GLN A 250 -8.44 -1.50 -18.69
C GLN A 250 -7.66 -1.06 -19.95
N CYS A 251 -6.39 -1.46 -20.09
CA CYS A 251 -5.48 -0.88 -21.09
C CYS A 251 -4.91 -1.86 -22.11
N ALA A 252 -5.28 -3.15 -22.07
CA ALA A 252 -4.84 -4.17 -23.02
C ALA A 252 -3.32 -4.14 -23.27
N ASP A 253 -2.86 -3.96 -24.52
CA ASP A 253 -1.44 -3.94 -24.89
C ASP A 253 -0.67 -2.72 -24.30
N ASP A 254 -1.38 -1.67 -23.85
CA ASP A 254 -0.80 -0.49 -23.19
C ASP A 254 -0.58 -0.72 -21.67
N ALA A 255 -0.86 -1.93 -21.15
CA ALA A 255 -0.80 -2.21 -19.72
C ALA A 255 0.57 -1.89 -19.06
N PRO A 256 1.74 -2.22 -19.63
CA PRO A 256 3.03 -1.86 -19.03
C PRO A 256 3.25 -0.35 -18.94
N ALA A 257 2.92 0.40 -20.00
CA ALA A 257 3.04 1.86 -20.02
C ALA A 257 2.02 2.51 -19.07
N CYS A 258 0.81 1.96 -18.97
CA CYS A 258 -0.18 2.33 -17.97
C CYS A 258 0.36 2.17 -16.54
N ALA A 259 1.01 1.04 -16.25
CA ALA A 259 1.57 0.78 -14.92
C ALA A 259 2.70 1.77 -14.59
N PHE A 260 3.56 2.05 -15.57
CA PHE A 260 4.62 3.07 -15.45
C PHE A 260 4.05 4.47 -15.23
N ALA A 261 2.94 4.81 -15.88
CA ALA A 261 2.23 6.06 -15.64
C ALA A 261 1.72 6.16 -14.20
N PHE A 262 1.12 5.09 -13.66
CA PHE A 262 0.70 5.08 -12.25
C PHE A 262 1.87 5.24 -11.29
N LEU A 263 3.00 4.54 -11.51
CA LEU A 263 4.22 4.76 -10.74
C LEU A 263 4.64 6.23 -10.71
N ALA A 264 4.68 6.86 -11.88
CA ALA A 264 5.08 8.27 -12.00
C ALA A 264 4.08 9.20 -11.28
N LEU A 265 2.78 8.96 -11.43
CA LEU A 265 1.72 9.82 -10.89
C LEU A 265 1.51 9.66 -9.38
N THR A 266 1.80 8.49 -8.81
CA THR A 266 1.59 8.25 -7.37
C THR A 266 2.76 8.73 -6.50
N GLY A 267 3.92 9.00 -7.10
CA GLY A 267 5.11 9.51 -6.42
C GLY A 267 6.29 8.53 -6.36
N GLY A 268 6.38 7.58 -7.30
CA GLY A 268 7.51 6.67 -7.42
C GLY A 268 7.37 5.38 -6.61
N TYR A 269 8.48 4.66 -6.48
CA TYR A 269 8.58 3.29 -5.96
C TYR A 269 7.95 3.16 -4.58
N PHE A 270 8.27 4.09 -3.69
CA PHE A 270 7.86 3.98 -2.29
C PHE A 270 6.38 4.31 -2.04
N GLU A 271 5.72 4.94 -3.00
CA GLU A 271 4.28 5.18 -2.91
C GLU A 271 3.50 4.01 -3.50
N VAL A 272 4.02 3.34 -4.54
CA VAL A 272 3.33 2.19 -5.15
C VAL A 272 3.42 0.92 -4.31
N ILE A 273 4.46 0.74 -3.49
CA ILE A 273 4.58 -0.45 -2.62
C ILE A 273 3.76 -0.34 -1.32
N ARG A 274 2.99 0.73 -1.13
CA ARG A 274 2.19 1.00 0.08
C ARG A 274 0.69 0.82 -0.13
N ILE A 275 0.29 0.16 -1.21
CA ILE A 275 -1.11 -0.20 -1.42
C ILE A 275 -1.40 -1.42 -0.55
N ASP A 276 -1.62 -1.16 0.74
CA ASP A 276 -1.63 -2.19 1.77
C ASP A 276 -2.97 -2.32 2.49
N SER A 277 -3.21 -3.53 3.01
CA SER A 277 -4.32 -3.79 3.90
C SER A 277 -4.27 -2.85 5.11
N PRO A 278 -5.39 -2.22 5.48
CA PRO A 278 -5.44 -1.35 6.65
C PRO A 278 -5.23 -2.12 7.96
N LEU A 279 -5.58 -3.41 8.01
CA LEU A 279 -5.57 -4.27 9.19
C LEU A 279 -5.51 -5.76 8.77
N GLU A 280 -4.31 -6.35 8.74
CA GLU A 280 -4.06 -7.69 8.18
C GLU A 280 -4.69 -8.83 8.96
N THR A 281 -4.87 -8.64 10.27
CA THR A 281 -5.60 -9.58 11.13
C THR A 281 -7.08 -9.73 10.75
N VAL A 282 -7.64 -8.75 10.04
CA VAL A 282 -9.04 -8.70 9.60
C VAL A 282 -9.13 -8.91 8.08
N ILE A 283 -8.23 -8.30 7.31
CA ILE A 283 -8.20 -8.39 5.85
C ILE A 283 -6.80 -8.86 5.44
N PRO A 284 -6.59 -10.15 5.14
CA PRO A 284 -5.31 -10.66 4.68
C PRO A 284 -4.77 -9.83 3.50
N GLN A 285 -3.45 -9.58 3.47
CA GLN A 285 -2.85 -8.72 2.44
C GLN A 285 -3.15 -9.19 1.01
N ASN A 286 -3.07 -10.50 0.74
CA ASN A 286 -3.38 -11.03 -0.59
C ASN A 286 -4.85 -10.82 -0.99
N GLU A 287 -5.79 -11.03 -0.05
CA GLU A 287 -7.21 -10.72 -0.28
C GLU A 287 -7.41 -9.23 -0.59
N PHE A 288 -6.73 -8.35 0.14
CA PHE A 288 -6.77 -6.92 -0.13
C PHE A 288 -6.19 -6.59 -1.52
N LEU A 289 -5.00 -7.08 -1.86
CA LEU A 289 -4.34 -6.79 -3.15
C LEU A 289 -5.15 -7.27 -4.35
N ASP A 290 -5.93 -8.36 -4.21
CA ASP A 290 -6.82 -8.88 -5.25
C ASP A 290 -8.15 -8.11 -5.36
N SER A 291 -8.47 -7.28 -4.38
CA SER A 291 -9.77 -6.62 -4.28
C SER A 291 -9.93 -5.43 -5.25
N PRO A 292 -11.18 -5.11 -5.67
CA PRO A 292 -11.48 -3.84 -6.30
C PRO A 292 -11.01 -2.62 -5.50
N ARG A 293 -11.03 -2.71 -4.17
CA ARG A 293 -10.59 -1.63 -3.29
C ARG A 293 -9.14 -1.23 -3.51
N ALA A 294 -8.23 -2.20 -3.61
CA ALA A 294 -6.82 -1.89 -3.82
C ALA A 294 -6.58 -1.18 -5.17
N ARG A 295 -7.29 -1.61 -6.23
CA ARG A 295 -7.26 -0.95 -7.55
C ARG A 295 -7.81 0.48 -7.50
N LEU A 296 -8.91 0.69 -6.77
CA LEU A 296 -9.47 2.02 -6.52
C LEU A 296 -8.50 2.92 -5.76
N MET A 297 -7.76 2.39 -4.78
CA MET A 297 -6.76 3.18 -4.05
C MET A 297 -5.61 3.65 -4.93
N VAL A 298 -5.15 2.81 -5.88
CA VAL A 298 -4.20 3.23 -6.93
C VAL A 298 -4.77 4.40 -7.74
N LEU A 299 -6.00 4.26 -8.25
CA LEU A 299 -6.66 5.28 -9.06
C LEU A 299 -6.82 6.60 -8.30
N ARG A 300 -7.35 6.55 -7.08
CA ARG A 300 -7.61 7.73 -6.25
C ARG A 300 -6.32 8.45 -5.87
N ARG A 301 -5.27 7.69 -5.55
CA ARG A 301 -3.95 8.28 -5.27
C ARG A 301 -3.44 9.09 -6.45
N ALA A 302 -3.54 8.56 -7.67
CA ALA A 302 -3.13 9.26 -8.89
C ALA A 302 -4.08 10.42 -9.26
N ALA A 303 -5.41 10.24 -9.10
CA ALA A 303 -6.41 11.25 -9.42
C ALA A 303 -6.36 12.47 -8.51
N LEU A 304 -5.97 12.27 -7.26
CA LEU A 304 -5.80 13.35 -6.29
C LEU A 304 -4.36 13.90 -6.25
N ALA A 305 -3.45 13.37 -7.07
CA ALA A 305 -2.08 13.84 -7.15
C ALA A 305 -2.01 15.25 -7.74
N ARG A 306 -1.26 16.12 -7.09
CA ARG A 306 -1.06 17.52 -7.44
C ARG A 306 0.40 17.78 -7.77
N THR A 307 0.65 18.81 -8.57
CA THR A 307 1.97 19.41 -8.66
C THR A 307 2.39 20.00 -7.30
N GLU A 308 3.67 20.21 -7.07
CA GLU A 308 4.19 20.69 -5.78
C GLU A 308 3.57 22.02 -5.32
N THR A 309 3.25 22.88 -6.28
CA THR A 309 2.62 24.17 -6.03
C THR A 309 1.13 24.04 -5.68
N ASN A 310 0.55 22.84 -5.79
CA ASN A 310 -0.88 22.53 -5.70
C ASN A 310 -1.76 23.34 -6.66
N LEU A 311 -1.17 23.93 -7.70
CA LEU A 311 -1.90 24.75 -8.68
C LEU A 311 -2.57 23.90 -9.74
N GLU A 312 -1.97 22.76 -10.10
CA GLU A 312 -2.39 21.93 -11.22
C GLU A 312 -2.51 20.46 -10.78
N TRP A 313 -3.40 19.73 -11.43
CA TRP A 313 -3.45 18.28 -11.29
C TRP A 313 -2.27 17.67 -12.03
N LEU A 314 -1.58 16.70 -11.42
CA LEU A 314 -0.39 16.12 -12.02
C LEU A 314 -0.68 15.43 -13.37
N SER A 315 -1.87 14.85 -13.48
CA SER A 315 -2.39 14.17 -14.69
C SER A 315 -2.76 15.11 -15.84
N GLU A 316 -2.84 16.42 -15.61
CA GLU A 316 -3.11 17.43 -16.66
C GLU A 316 -1.83 17.97 -17.30
N THR A 317 -0.66 17.57 -16.79
CA THR A 317 0.62 18.03 -17.31
C THR A 317 0.95 17.35 -18.64
N GLU A 318 1.62 18.07 -19.56
CA GLU A 318 2.07 17.51 -20.84
C GLU A 318 2.94 16.24 -20.66
N PRO A 319 3.89 16.17 -19.70
CA PRO A 319 4.63 14.94 -19.43
C PRO A 319 3.73 13.75 -19.07
N ALA A 320 2.64 13.95 -18.33
CA ALA A 320 1.72 12.88 -17.95
C ALA A 320 0.99 12.29 -19.16
N ALA A 321 0.52 13.16 -20.07
CA ALA A 321 -0.16 12.76 -21.31
C ALA A 321 0.71 11.86 -22.21
N ASN A 322 2.04 12.00 -22.12
CA ASN A 322 3.00 11.23 -22.91
C ASN A 322 3.36 9.85 -22.32
N LEU A 323 2.91 9.53 -21.10
CA LEU A 323 3.22 8.24 -20.44
C LEU A 323 2.33 7.11 -20.95
N SER A 324 1.01 7.30 -20.87
CA SER A 324 -0.03 6.36 -21.32
C SER A 324 -1.36 7.10 -21.44
N ALA A 325 -1.93 7.15 -22.64
CA ALA A 325 -3.23 7.76 -22.87
C ALA A 325 -4.35 7.03 -22.10
N CYS A 326 -4.23 5.71 -21.93
CA CYS A 326 -5.18 4.92 -21.17
C CYS A 326 -5.18 5.29 -19.67
N ALA A 327 -4.00 5.34 -19.05
CA ALA A 327 -3.88 5.70 -17.64
C ALA A 327 -4.44 7.11 -17.35
N ILE A 328 -4.14 8.08 -18.21
CA ILE A 328 -4.67 9.44 -18.06
C ILE A 328 -6.18 9.48 -18.19
N LYS A 329 -6.76 8.71 -19.11
CA LYS A 329 -8.22 8.58 -19.20
C LYS A 329 -8.81 8.03 -17.90
N LEU A 330 -8.27 6.94 -17.37
CA LEU A 330 -8.75 6.34 -16.11
C LEU A 330 -8.68 7.33 -14.94
N VAL A 331 -7.58 8.07 -14.84
CA VAL A 331 -7.38 9.08 -13.81
C VAL A 331 -8.38 10.23 -13.94
N ASN A 332 -8.69 10.66 -15.16
CA ASN A 332 -9.67 11.72 -15.41
C ASN A 332 -11.10 11.26 -15.12
N ASP A 333 -11.45 10.02 -15.49
CA ASP A 333 -12.75 9.42 -15.20
C ASP A 333 -13.00 9.31 -13.69
N GLU A 334 -12.00 8.83 -12.90
CA GLU A 334 -12.12 8.77 -11.43
C GLU A 334 -12.29 10.17 -10.84
N ARG A 335 -11.60 11.18 -11.40
CA ARG A 335 -11.67 12.55 -10.89
C ARG A 335 -13.06 13.18 -11.06
N GLN A 336 -13.77 12.85 -12.14
CA GLN A 336 -15.14 13.33 -12.36
C GLN A 336 -16.09 12.89 -11.26
N ALA A 337 -15.79 11.80 -10.54
CA ALA A 337 -16.60 11.36 -9.41
C ALA A 337 -16.50 12.29 -8.18
N TYR A 338 -15.57 13.24 -8.17
CA TYR A 338 -15.35 14.20 -7.09
C TYR A 338 -15.96 15.59 -7.34
N GLU A 339 -16.52 15.82 -8.53
CA GLU A 339 -17.14 17.10 -8.95
C GLU A 339 -18.65 17.14 -8.66
#